data_AF-X1CDT2-F1
#
_entry.id   AF-X1CDT2-F1
#
_cell.length_a   1.000
_cell.length_b   1.000
_cell.length_c   1.000
_cell.angle_alpha   90.00
_cell.angle_beta   90.00
_cell.angle_gamma   90.00
#
_symmetry.space_group_name_H-M   'P 1'
#
loop_
_entity.id
_entity.type
_entity.pdbx_description
1 polymer ?
#
loop_
_entity_poly.entity_id
_entity_poly.type
_entity_poly.pdbx_seq_one_letter_code
_entity_poly.pdbx_strand_id
1 'polypeptide(L)'
;DKRVEKLLSDPSIVRNRLKVNSAVSNAKAFLKVQKEFGTFCEYIWGFVGGKPIQTSFKKDGDIPATSPESDALSQDLKKRGFKFVGSTIIYAHMQATGMVNDHVTGCFRYKPCKALARNKT
;
A
#
# COMPACT_ATOMS: atom_id res chain seq x y z
N ASP A 1 22.31 3.65 -15.89
CA ASP A 1 22.26 2.17 -16.08
C ASP A 1 21.54 1.91 -17.40
N LYS A 2 22.12 1.12 -18.31
CA LYS A 2 21.57 0.88 -19.66
C LYS A 2 20.13 0.37 -19.64
N ARG A 3 19.75 -0.39 -18.60
CA ARG A 3 18.39 -0.93 -18.48
C ARG A 3 17.36 0.15 -18.13
N VAL A 4 17.74 1.12 -17.30
CA VAL A 4 16.88 2.27 -16.94
C VAL A 4 16.65 3.18 -18.16
N GLU A 5 17.69 3.46 -18.94
CA GLU A 5 17.53 4.26 -20.17
C GLU A 5 16.58 3.60 -21.16
N LYS A 6 16.69 2.28 -21.34
CA LYS A 6 15.76 1.52 -22.20
C LYS A 6 14.32 1.66 -21.72
N LEU A 7 14.06 1.49 -20.42
CA LEU A 7 12.70 1.66 -19.88
C LEU A 7 12.16 3.08 -20.07
N LEU A 8 13.01 4.11 -19.98
CA LEU A 8 12.57 5.48 -20.20
C LEU A 8 12.19 5.81 -21.65
N SER A 9 12.55 4.96 -22.60
CA SER A 9 12.10 5.04 -23.99
C SER A 9 10.77 4.33 -24.25
N ASP A 10 10.29 3.52 -23.30
CA ASP A 10 9.04 2.74 -23.46
C ASP A 10 7.82 3.65 -23.26
N PRO A 11 6.95 3.83 -24.28
CA PRO A 11 5.76 4.67 -24.17
C PRO A 11 4.63 4.06 -23.34
N SER A 12 4.69 2.76 -23.03
CA SER A 12 3.65 2.07 -22.23
C SER A 12 3.73 2.37 -20.73
N ILE A 13 4.79 3.04 -20.28
CA ILE A 13 5.01 3.37 -18.86
C ILE A 13 5.09 4.88 -18.62
N VAL A 14 4.94 5.27 -17.35
CA VAL A 14 5.26 6.64 -16.93
C VAL A 14 6.78 6.84 -16.95
N ARG A 15 7.27 7.56 -17.97
CA ARG A 15 8.69 7.83 -18.26
C ARG A 15 9.34 8.83 -17.29
N ASN A 16 9.20 8.61 -16.00
CA ASN A 16 9.86 9.40 -14.96
C ASN A 16 11.04 8.60 -14.38
N ARG A 17 12.25 9.13 -14.54
CA ARG A 17 13.51 8.50 -14.11
C ARG A 17 13.52 8.11 -12.63
N LEU A 18 13.01 8.98 -11.76
CA LEU A 18 12.96 8.71 -10.32
C LEU A 18 11.99 7.57 -9.99
N LYS A 19 10.82 7.52 -10.64
CA LYS A 19 9.85 6.42 -10.48
C LYS A 19 10.41 5.08 -10.97
N VAL A 20 11.07 5.05 -12.13
CA VAL A 20 11.70 3.82 -12.65
C VAL A 20 12.80 3.33 -11.70
N ASN A 21 13.68 4.22 -11.26
CA ASN A 21 14.72 3.88 -10.28
C ASN A 21 14.12 3.39 -8.95
N SER A 22 13.00 3.99 -8.52
CA SER A 22 12.33 3.60 -7.28
C SER A 22 11.81 2.17 -7.30
N ALA A 23 11.32 1.68 -8.45
CA ALA A 23 10.89 0.29 -8.57
C ALA A 23 12.04 -0.68 -8.28
N VAL A 24 13.24 -0.38 -8.78
CA VAL A 24 14.44 -1.19 -8.53
C VAL A 24 14.88 -1.11 -7.07
N SER A 25 14.92 0.10 -6.48
CA SER A 25 15.29 0.24 -5.06
C SER A 25 14.28 -0.42 -4.12
N ASN A 26 12.99 -0.31 -4.43
CA ASN A 26 11.91 -0.90 -3.65
C ASN A 26 11.95 -2.43 -3.74
N ALA A 27 12.23 -3.01 -4.90
CA ALA A 27 12.42 -4.46 -5.03
C ALA A 27 13.57 -4.97 -4.16
N LYS A 28 14.69 -4.25 -4.11
CA LYS A 28 15.82 -4.58 -3.22
C LYS A 28 15.43 -4.47 -1.74
N ALA A 29 14.71 -3.42 -1.35
CA ALA A 29 14.24 -3.22 0.01
C ALA A 29 13.22 -4.31 0.42
N PHE A 30 12.32 -4.69 -0.49
CA PHE A 30 11.36 -5.79 -0.31
C PHE A 30 12.04 -7.11 0.04
N LEU A 31 13.09 -7.49 -0.70
CA LEU A 31 13.86 -8.71 -0.40
C LEU A 31 14.52 -8.66 0.98
N LYS A 32 14.94 -7.48 1.46
CA LYS A 32 15.47 -7.33 2.82
C LYS A 32 14.37 -7.51 3.88
N VAL A 33 13.20 -6.91 3.66
CA VAL A 33 12.04 -7.08 4.54
C VAL A 33 11.64 -8.55 4.62
N GLN A 34 11.58 -9.28 3.51
CA GLN A 34 11.28 -10.71 3.54
C GLN A 34 12.31 -11.51 4.36
N LYS A 35 13.60 -11.18 4.28
CA LYS A 35 14.61 -11.84 5.12
C LYS A 35 14.43 -11.58 6.61
N GLU A 36 13.92 -10.42 6.99
CA GLU A 36 13.75 -10.01 8.40
C GLU A 36 12.41 -10.48 8.98
N PHE A 37 11.34 -10.47 8.20
CA PHE A 37 9.96 -10.72 8.66
C PHE A 37 9.33 -12.01 8.10
N GLY A 38 10.07 -12.78 7.31
CA GLY A 38 9.55 -13.93 6.58
C GLY A 38 8.86 -13.50 5.28
N THR A 39 7.69 -12.88 5.36
CA THR A 39 6.98 -12.36 4.20
C THR A 39 6.71 -10.86 4.29
N PHE A 40 6.65 -10.20 3.13
CA PHE A 40 6.22 -8.80 3.07
C PHE A 40 4.76 -8.63 3.52
N CYS A 41 3.93 -9.66 3.29
CA CYS A 41 2.53 -9.69 3.70
C CYS A 41 2.41 -9.61 5.22
N GLU A 42 3.04 -10.52 5.95
CA GLU A 42 3.02 -10.51 7.42
C GLU A 42 3.53 -9.18 7.99
N TYR A 43 4.61 -8.65 7.41
CA TYR A 43 5.15 -7.34 7.77
C TYR A 43 4.11 -6.21 7.64
N ILE A 44 3.51 -6.00 6.46
CA ILE A 44 2.57 -4.86 6.28
C ILE A 44 1.26 -5.08 7.04
N TRP A 45 0.76 -6.31 7.14
CA TRP A 45 -0.47 -6.61 7.86
C TRP A 45 -0.32 -6.45 9.38
N GLY A 46 0.91 -6.51 9.91
CA GLY A 46 1.21 -6.16 11.31
C GLY A 46 0.78 -4.75 11.70
N PHE A 47 0.82 -3.79 10.76
CA PHE A 47 0.42 -2.39 11.01
C PHE A 47 -1.10 -2.21 11.19
N VAL A 48 -1.91 -3.22 10.86
CA VAL A 48 -3.36 -3.24 11.07
C VAL A 48 -3.80 -4.36 12.01
N GLY A 49 -2.86 -4.93 12.80
CA GLY A 49 -3.17 -6.02 13.72
C GLY A 49 -3.63 -7.31 13.04
N GLY A 50 -3.22 -7.53 11.78
CA GLY A 50 -3.52 -8.74 11.01
C GLY A 50 -4.94 -8.82 10.44
N LYS A 51 -5.80 -7.82 10.69
CA LYS A 51 -7.20 -7.80 10.26
C LYS A 51 -7.55 -6.51 9.53
N PRO A 52 -8.44 -6.54 8.51
CA PRO A 52 -8.85 -5.33 7.82
C PRO A 52 -9.52 -4.33 8.76
N ILE A 53 -9.14 -3.06 8.69
CA ILE A 53 -9.84 -1.96 9.36
C ILE A 53 -11.16 -1.72 8.63
N GLN A 54 -12.26 -1.65 9.37
CA GLN A 54 -13.60 -1.46 8.83
C GLN A 54 -14.11 -0.06 9.17
N THR A 55 -14.21 0.82 8.18
CA THR A 55 -14.76 2.16 8.38
C THR A 55 -16.25 2.19 8.08
N SER A 56 -16.90 3.35 8.22
CA SER A 56 -18.35 3.53 8.03
C SER A 56 -18.68 4.92 7.47
N PHE A 57 -17.84 5.42 6.55
CA PHE A 57 -18.04 6.70 5.89
C PHE A 57 -19.36 6.72 5.10
N LYS A 58 -20.04 7.87 5.05
CA LYS A 58 -21.31 8.02 4.33
C LYS A 58 -21.12 8.51 2.90
N LYS A 59 -20.11 9.35 2.66
CA LYS A 59 -19.76 9.91 1.35
C LYS A 59 -18.24 9.87 1.14
N ASP A 60 -17.82 9.88 -0.12
CA ASP A 60 -16.41 9.76 -0.49
C ASP A 60 -15.55 10.90 0.09
N GLY A 61 -16.11 12.11 0.20
CA GLY A 61 -15.42 13.26 0.80
C GLY A 61 -15.19 13.17 2.31
N ASP A 62 -15.75 12.17 3.00
CA ASP A 62 -15.44 11.90 4.41
C ASP A 62 -14.17 11.04 4.57
N ILE A 63 -13.72 10.38 3.50
CA ILE A 63 -12.56 9.48 3.53
C ILE A 63 -11.30 10.34 3.62
N PRO A 64 -10.46 10.17 4.65
CA PRO A 64 -9.25 10.97 4.80
C PRO A 64 -8.20 10.60 3.74
N ALA A 65 -7.25 11.50 3.49
CA ALA A 65 -6.14 11.21 2.57
C ALA A 65 -5.05 10.32 3.20
N THR A 66 -5.02 10.21 4.53
CA THR A 66 -4.07 9.42 5.32
C THR A 66 -4.75 8.87 6.57
N SER A 67 -4.07 7.98 7.28
CA SER A 67 -4.45 7.45 8.58
C SER A 67 -3.20 7.33 9.47
N PRO A 68 -3.37 7.20 10.81
CA PRO A 68 -2.24 6.89 11.70
C PRO A 68 -1.46 5.64 11.27
N GLU A 69 -2.15 4.61 10.79
CA GLU A 69 -1.56 3.36 10.31
C GLU A 69 -0.77 3.58 9.01
N SER A 70 -1.29 4.36 8.08
CA SER A 70 -0.54 4.69 6.85
C SER A 70 0.66 5.57 7.13
N ASP A 71 0.57 6.47 8.11
CA ASP A 71 1.69 7.31 8.55
C ASP A 71 2.82 6.46 9.13
N ALA A 72 2.48 5.53 10.04
CA ALA A 72 3.42 4.59 10.64
C ALA A 72 4.09 3.71 9.58
N LEU A 73 3.30 3.10 8.70
CA LEU A 73 3.82 2.23 7.63
C LEU A 73 4.68 3.01 6.63
N SER A 74 4.27 4.22 6.21
CA SER A 74 5.07 5.09 5.35
C SER A 74 6.42 5.44 6.00
N GLN A 75 6.42 5.79 7.29
CA GLN A 75 7.66 6.11 8.00
C GLN A 75 8.60 4.91 8.06
N ASP A 76 8.08 3.73 8.37
CA ASP A 76 8.90 2.52 8.47
C ASP A 76 9.45 2.07 7.11
N LEU A 77 8.62 2.09 6.06
CA LEU A 77 9.06 1.81 4.69
C LEU A 77 10.16 2.77 4.23
N LYS A 78 10.04 4.08 4.55
CA LYS A 78 11.09 5.07 4.26
C LYS A 78 12.40 4.74 4.98
N LYS A 79 12.35 4.38 6.27
CA LYS A 79 13.53 3.95 7.05
C LYS A 79 14.19 2.72 6.43
N ARG A 80 13.39 1.81 5.85
CA ARG A 80 13.84 0.60 5.15
C ARG A 80 14.32 0.83 3.72
N GLY A 81 14.35 2.08 3.27
CA GLY A 81 14.91 2.47 1.98
C GLY A 81 13.92 2.45 0.81
N PHE A 82 12.64 2.21 1.07
CA PHE A 82 11.61 2.37 0.04
C PHE A 82 11.47 3.85 -0.37
N LYS A 83 11.09 4.06 -1.62
CA LYS A 83 10.89 5.37 -2.26
C LYS A 83 9.49 5.43 -2.86
N PHE A 84 8.94 6.65 -2.99
CA PHE A 84 7.54 6.88 -3.40
C PHE A 84 6.51 6.20 -2.50
N VAL A 85 6.78 6.17 -1.20
CA VAL A 85 5.94 5.57 -0.15
C VAL A 85 5.49 6.65 0.85
N GLY A 86 4.99 7.78 0.34
CA GLY A 86 4.38 8.80 1.20
C GLY A 86 3.09 8.28 1.82
N SER A 87 2.66 8.83 2.96
CA SER A 87 1.50 8.30 3.70
C SER A 87 0.23 8.23 2.85
N THR A 88 -0.06 9.24 2.01
CA THR A 88 -1.20 9.18 1.08
C THR A 88 -1.10 8.03 0.08
N ILE A 89 0.10 7.74 -0.44
CA ILE A 89 0.33 6.61 -1.35
C ILE A 89 0.11 5.28 -0.60
N ILE A 90 0.58 5.21 0.64
CA ILE A 90 0.43 4.01 1.48
C ILE A 90 -1.01 3.81 1.91
N TYR A 91 -1.75 4.87 2.23
CA TYR A 91 -3.17 4.76 2.54
C TYR A 91 -3.96 4.26 1.33
N ALA A 92 -3.70 4.81 0.14
CA ALA A 92 -4.28 4.30 -1.10
C ALA A 92 -3.92 2.82 -1.36
N HIS A 93 -2.68 2.41 -1.05
CA HIS A 93 -2.27 1.00 -1.14
C HIS A 93 -3.03 0.13 -0.14
N MET A 94 -3.21 0.58 1.10
CA MET A 94 -3.95 -0.13 2.14
C MET A 94 -5.42 -0.31 1.77
N GLN A 95 -6.04 0.71 1.19
CA GLN A 95 -7.40 0.63 0.63
C GLN A 95 -7.47 -0.39 -0.52
N ALA A 96 -6.56 -0.28 -1.49
CA ALA A 96 -6.55 -1.13 -2.68
C ALA A 96 -6.27 -2.61 -2.38
N THR A 97 -5.49 -2.90 -1.33
CA THR A 97 -5.14 -4.26 -0.91
C THR A 97 -6.07 -4.83 0.15
N GLY A 98 -7.09 -4.07 0.57
CA GLY A 98 -8.09 -4.50 1.55
C GLY A 98 -7.58 -4.56 2.99
N MET A 99 -6.45 -3.90 3.30
CA MET A 99 -6.03 -3.64 4.68
C MET A 99 -6.99 -2.66 5.36
N VAL A 100 -7.63 -1.77 4.59
CA VAL A 100 -8.72 -0.90 5.01
C VAL A 100 -9.89 -1.09 4.06
N ASN A 101 -11.09 -1.28 4.60
CA ASN A 101 -12.34 -1.26 3.83
C ASN A 101 -12.99 0.12 3.96
N ASP A 102 -12.68 1.00 3.00
CA ASP A 102 -13.20 2.37 2.91
C ASP A 102 -14.35 2.54 1.91
N HIS A 103 -14.95 1.43 1.46
CA HIS A 103 -16.23 1.55 0.77
C HIS A 103 -17.21 2.33 1.64
N VAL A 104 -17.80 3.40 1.10
CA VAL A 104 -18.86 4.13 1.80
C VAL A 104 -20.04 3.22 2.06
N THR A 105 -20.81 3.51 3.12
CA THR A 105 -21.89 2.63 3.61
C THR A 105 -23.00 2.37 2.58
N GLY A 106 -23.20 3.28 1.62
CA GLY A 106 -24.12 3.12 0.49
C GLY A 106 -23.57 2.31 -0.68
N CYS A 107 -22.27 2.00 -0.71
CA CYS A 107 -21.65 1.20 -1.78
C CYS A 107 -22.12 -0.27 -1.69
N PHE A 108 -22.53 -0.85 -2.81
CA PHE A 108 -22.95 -2.26 -2.88
C PHE A 108 -21.86 -3.26 -2.43
N ARG A 109 -20.58 -2.84 -2.43
CA ARG A 109 -19.43 -3.63 -1.96
C ARG A 109 -19.15 -3.50 -0.47
N TYR A 110 -19.74 -2.53 0.24
CA TYR A 110 -19.46 -2.30 1.66
C TYR A 110 -19.68 -3.56 2.52
N LYS A 111 -20.90 -4.10 2.49
CA LYS A 111 -21.27 -5.31 3.25
C LYS A 111 -20.50 -6.56 2.79
N PRO A 112 -20.38 -6.87 1.48
CA PRO A 112 -19.57 -7.99 1.01
C PRO A 112 -18.11 -7.93 1.47
N CYS A 113 -17.43 -6.79 1.30
CA CYS A 113 -16.02 -6.65 1.72
C CYS A 113 -15.86 -6.75 3.25
N LYS A 114 -16.81 -6.20 4.02
CA LYS A 114 -16.84 -6.33 5.49
C LYS A 114 -17.01 -7.77 5.96
N ALA A 115 -17.78 -8.58 5.24
CA ALA A 115 -17.96 -10.00 5.57
C ALA A 115 -16.68 -10.83 5.37
N LEU A 116 -15.88 -10.53 4.34
CA LEU A 116 -14.62 -11.23 4.05
C LEU A 116 -13.59 -11.12 5.19
N ALA A 117 -13.61 -10.02 5.95
CA ALA A 117 -12.70 -9.80 7.07
C ALA A 117 -12.88 -10.81 8.23
N ARG A 118 -14.03 -11.51 8.30
CA ARG A 118 -14.36 -12.45 9.38
C ARG A 118 -13.82 -13.86 9.17
N ASN A 119 -13.34 -14.19 7.96
CA ASN A 119 -13.08 -15.57 7.53
C ASN A 119 -11.60 -16.00 7.59
N LYS A 120 -10.72 -15.26 8.26
CA LYS A 120 -9.38 -15.78 8.61
C LYS A 120 -9.49 -16.59 9.91
N THR A 121 -10.01 -17.81 9.80
CA THR A 121 -9.69 -18.93 10.70
C THR A 121 -8.32 -19.47 10.38
#